data_AF-A0A6P5X1U9-F1
#
_entry.id   AF-A0A6P5X1U9-F1
#
_cell.length_a   1.000
_cell.length_b   1.000
_cell.length_c   1.000
_cell.angle_alpha   90.00
_cell.angle_beta   90.00
_cell.angle_gamma   90.00
#
_symmetry.space_group_name_H-M   'P 1'
#
loop_
_entity.id
_entity.type
_entity.pdbx_description
1 polymer ?
#
loop_
_entity_poly.entity_id
_entity_poly.type
_entity_poly.pdbx_seq_one_letter_code
_entity_poly.pdbx_strand_id
1 'polypeptide(L)'
;MAKPDHQTRSMTPGDFTTVLASEGVEFLLSGEGRVPLTSFDNEKMICLFFSANWCRPCRTFTPKLVLLYNMLRAQDKEIEIVFISSDHDEDGFNAHFKTMPWLAVPFNVNLHKKLRERFHVVRIPSLIPFSSNGQSIEEDDDLIGLVEDYGEDAFPFTGKRREELKAIDDSKRQGGKIDQLLAHQGRNYVVSRDGGKILSSELVGKTIGLYFGAHWCPPCRTFTAQLVEVYKQLMSSRGGSFEVILVSTDRDQKEFDVNVSGMPWLALPFEDRTRQDLCRIFNIKAIPALVLIGPDGKPMSTNGKSIIALYGAKAFPFTQSSIEEIEATLKKEGDSLPRQIQDKKHEHLLKLDMARAYVCDYCKTPGRFWAFSCDACDYDLHPTCVEETC
;
A
#
# COMPACT_ATOMS: atom_id res chain seq x y z
N MET A 1 30.58 -14.01 19.90
CA MET A 1 29.72 -13.74 21.06
C MET A 1 28.39 -14.42 20.80
N ALA A 2 28.02 -15.37 21.65
CA ALA A 2 26.82 -16.19 21.48
C ALA A 2 25.55 -15.34 21.62
N LYS A 3 24.55 -15.61 20.78
CA LYS A 3 23.20 -15.04 20.93
C LYS A 3 22.60 -15.53 22.25
N PRO A 4 21.87 -14.70 23.01
CA PRO A 4 21.18 -15.17 24.20
C PRO A 4 20.07 -16.14 23.78
N ASP A 5 20.03 -17.31 24.43
CA ASP A 5 18.94 -18.27 24.34
C ASP A 5 17.63 -17.57 24.75
N HIS A 6 16.74 -17.38 23.78
CA HIS A 6 15.35 -17.09 24.06
C HIS A 6 14.72 -18.35 24.66
N GLN A 7 14.64 -18.40 25.99
CA GLN A 7 13.78 -19.37 26.67
C GLN A 7 12.35 -19.13 26.19
N THR A 8 11.88 -20.02 25.33
CA THR A 8 10.49 -20.16 24.94
C THR A 8 9.71 -20.55 26.19
N ARG A 9 9.13 -19.56 26.87
CA ARG A 9 8.27 -19.80 28.02
C ARG A 9 6.92 -20.25 27.48
N SER A 10 6.79 -21.56 27.27
CA SER A 10 5.56 -22.26 26.93
C SER A 10 4.40 -21.72 27.78
N MET A 11 3.46 -21.02 27.13
CA MET A 11 2.21 -20.60 27.77
C MET A 11 1.32 -21.84 27.91
N THR A 12 0.90 -22.16 29.13
CA THR A 12 -0.19 -23.11 29.33
C THR A 12 -1.46 -22.54 28.67
N PRO A 13 -2.19 -23.33 27.87
CA PRO A 13 -3.44 -22.87 27.25
C PRO A 13 -4.49 -22.74 28.35
N GLY A 14 -4.62 -21.54 28.91
CA GLY A 14 -5.71 -21.16 29.80
C GLY A 14 -6.70 -20.33 29.01
N ASP A 15 -7.98 -20.64 29.15
CA ASP A 15 -9.09 -19.79 28.73
C ASP A 15 -8.86 -18.32 29.21
N PHE A 16 -9.17 -17.34 28.36
CA PHE A 16 -8.99 -15.91 28.68
C PHE A 16 -9.63 -15.53 30.03
N THR A 17 -10.79 -16.11 30.33
CA THR A 17 -11.49 -15.91 31.61
C THR A 17 -10.67 -16.43 32.79
N THR A 18 -9.93 -17.53 32.61
CA THR A 18 -9.02 -18.07 33.64
C THR A 18 -7.85 -17.11 33.90
N VAL A 19 -7.33 -16.46 32.86
CA VAL A 19 -6.27 -15.45 33.00
C VAL A 19 -6.76 -14.28 33.85
N LEU A 20 -7.94 -13.74 33.54
CA LEU A 20 -8.53 -12.64 34.30
C LEU A 20 -8.87 -13.03 35.75
N ALA A 21 -9.47 -14.21 35.95
CA ALA A 21 -9.79 -14.72 37.28
C ALA A 21 -8.53 -14.91 38.14
N SER A 22 -7.42 -15.38 37.56
CA SER A 22 -6.14 -15.52 38.27
C SER A 22 -5.55 -14.20 38.77
N GLU A 23 -5.96 -13.07 38.19
CA GLU A 23 -5.58 -11.72 38.61
C GLU A 23 -6.64 -11.04 39.50
N GLY A 24 -7.67 -11.78 39.92
CA GLY A 24 -8.72 -11.30 40.83
C GLY A 24 -9.87 -10.54 40.15
N VAL A 25 -10.05 -10.70 38.84
CA VAL A 25 -11.17 -10.08 38.11
C VAL A 25 -12.40 -11.00 38.19
N GLU A 26 -13.49 -10.49 38.76
CA GLU A 26 -14.75 -11.23 38.90
C GLU A 26 -15.81 -10.83 37.85
N PHE A 27 -15.68 -9.66 37.24
CA PHE A 27 -16.62 -9.12 36.27
C PHE A 27 -15.92 -8.22 35.24
N LEU A 28 -16.54 -8.08 34.07
CA LEU A 28 -16.20 -7.09 33.06
C LEU A 28 -17.21 -5.93 33.10
N LEU A 29 -16.82 -4.78 32.58
CA LEU A 29 -17.67 -3.62 32.39
C LEU A 29 -18.30 -3.66 30.99
N SER A 30 -19.57 -3.28 30.92
CA SER A 30 -20.31 -2.99 29.69
C SER A 30 -20.85 -1.56 29.77
N GLY A 31 -21.41 -1.04 28.67
CA GLY A 31 -22.10 0.25 28.68
C GLY A 31 -23.30 0.31 29.64
N GLU A 32 -23.86 -0.83 30.04
CA GLU A 32 -25.07 -0.93 30.87
C GLU A 32 -24.81 -1.37 32.31
N GLY A 33 -23.56 -1.76 32.64
CA GLY A 33 -23.21 -2.23 33.97
C GLY A 33 -22.15 -3.33 33.98
N ARG A 34 -22.25 -4.25 34.95
CA ARG A 34 -21.25 -5.31 35.18
C ARG A 34 -21.73 -6.63 34.58
N VAL A 35 -20.83 -7.32 33.89
CA VAL A 35 -21.04 -8.67 33.33
C VAL A 35 -20.20 -9.66 34.12
N PRO A 36 -20.80 -10.61 34.86
CA PRO A 36 -20.06 -11.63 35.59
C PRO A 36 -19.16 -12.45 34.67
N LEU A 37 -17.92 -12.70 35.08
CA LEU A 37 -16.96 -13.43 34.25
C LEU A 37 -17.41 -14.88 33.96
N THR A 38 -18.21 -15.47 34.85
CA THR A 38 -18.82 -16.80 34.69
C THR A 38 -19.88 -16.87 33.59
N SER A 39 -20.43 -15.74 33.17
CA SER A 39 -21.40 -15.64 32.08
C SER A 39 -20.76 -15.34 30.73
N PHE A 40 -19.43 -15.20 30.70
CA PHE A 40 -18.68 -14.88 29.50
C PHE A 40 -18.54 -16.11 28.62
N ASP A 41 -19.01 -16.00 27.39
CA ASP A 41 -19.04 -17.08 26.41
C ASP A 41 -17.71 -17.19 25.67
N ASN A 42 -17.00 -18.29 25.94
CA ASN A 42 -15.68 -18.58 25.35
C ASN A 42 -15.74 -19.32 24.01
N GLU A 43 -16.94 -19.62 23.50
CA GLU A 43 -17.12 -20.17 22.15
C GLU A 43 -16.99 -19.09 21.07
N LYS A 44 -17.11 -17.81 21.46
CA LYS A 44 -16.94 -16.65 20.57
C LYS A 44 -15.47 -16.43 20.20
N MET A 45 -15.26 -15.79 19.05
CA MET A 45 -13.97 -15.20 18.73
C MET A 45 -13.71 -14.01 19.65
N ILE A 46 -12.75 -14.13 20.56
CA ILE A 46 -12.42 -13.06 21.52
C ILE A 46 -11.21 -12.29 21.01
N CYS A 47 -11.27 -10.96 21.03
CA CYS A 47 -10.13 -10.09 20.74
C CYS A 47 -9.83 -9.17 21.92
N LEU A 48 -8.58 -9.14 22.38
CA LEU A 48 -8.13 -8.21 23.42
C LEU A 48 -7.66 -6.92 22.77
N PHE A 49 -8.30 -5.80 23.11
CA PHE A 49 -7.99 -4.51 22.53
C PHE A 49 -7.26 -3.63 23.55
N PHE A 50 -5.95 -3.49 23.37
CA PHE A 50 -5.12 -2.59 24.17
C PHE A 50 -5.09 -1.20 23.53
N SER A 51 -5.63 -0.21 24.23
CA SER A 51 -5.87 1.13 23.68
C SER A 51 -5.87 2.19 24.78
N ALA A 52 -5.80 3.47 24.43
CA ALA A 52 -5.88 4.56 25.39
C ALA A 52 -6.46 5.84 24.78
N ASN A 53 -7.09 6.66 25.62
CA ASN A 53 -7.64 7.95 25.21
C ASN A 53 -6.56 8.91 24.75
N TRP A 54 -5.43 8.99 25.47
CA TRP A 54 -4.34 9.94 25.17
C TRP A 54 -3.60 9.59 23.86
N CYS A 55 -3.71 8.35 23.39
CA CYS A 55 -3.03 7.82 22.21
C CYS A 55 -3.74 8.21 20.90
N ARG A 56 -3.12 9.07 20.08
CA ARG A 56 -3.71 9.50 18.79
C ARG A 56 -3.98 8.34 17.82
N PRO A 57 -3.04 7.41 17.54
CA PRO A 57 -3.33 6.26 16.68
C PRO A 57 -4.51 5.41 17.19
N CYS A 58 -4.63 5.27 18.51
CA CYS A 58 -5.73 4.56 19.15
C CYS A 58 -7.08 5.23 18.86
N ARG A 59 -7.16 6.55 19.01
CA ARG A 59 -8.36 7.33 18.67
C ARG A 59 -8.71 7.28 17.18
N THR A 60 -7.71 7.17 16.30
CA THR A 60 -7.94 7.01 14.85
C THR A 60 -8.47 5.62 14.50
N PHE A 61 -7.96 4.56 15.15
CA PHE A 61 -8.34 3.18 14.84
C PHE A 61 -9.67 2.75 15.47
N THR A 62 -9.98 3.23 16.69
CA THR A 62 -11.17 2.80 17.44
C THR A 62 -12.47 2.91 16.64
N PRO A 63 -12.79 4.02 15.94
CA PRO A 63 -14.00 4.11 15.12
C PRO A 63 -14.06 3.06 14.00
N LYS A 64 -12.92 2.71 13.38
CA LYS A 64 -12.87 1.66 12.35
C LYS A 64 -13.20 0.28 12.94
N LEU A 65 -12.64 -0.02 14.12
CA LEU A 65 -12.91 -1.27 14.82
C LEU A 65 -14.37 -1.37 15.29
N VAL A 66 -14.97 -0.26 15.74
CA VAL A 66 -16.41 -0.20 16.09
C VAL A 66 -17.28 -0.50 14.87
N LEU A 67 -17.00 0.10 13.71
CA LEU A 67 -17.73 -0.17 12.48
C LEU A 67 -17.64 -1.66 12.10
N LEU A 68 -16.42 -2.23 12.09
CA LEU A 68 -16.19 -3.64 11.81
C LEU A 68 -16.95 -4.55 12.79
N TYR A 69 -16.86 -4.28 14.10
CA TYR A 69 -17.53 -5.07 15.12
C TYR A 69 -19.05 -5.09 14.92
N ASN A 70 -19.65 -3.93 14.67
CA ASN A 70 -21.08 -3.83 14.41
C ASN A 70 -21.48 -4.56 13.11
N MET A 71 -20.69 -4.45 12.04
CA MET A 71 -20.92 -5.18 10.79
C MET A 71 -20.89 -6.69 10.98
N LEU A 72 -19.89 -7.20 11.69
CA LEU A 72 -19.77 -8.64 11.99
C LEU A 72 -20.95 -9.13 12.83
N ARG A 73 -21.34 -8.41 13.87
CA ARG A 73 -22.50 -8.78 14.69
C ARG A 73 -23.83 -8.72 13.93
N ALA A 74 -24.00 -7.75 13.03
CA ALA A 74 -25.17 -7.68 12.15
C ALA A 74 -25.25 -8.85 11.14
N GLN A 75 -24.13 -9.56 10.92
CA GLN A 75 -24.04 -10.78 10.11
C GLN A 75 -24.07 -12.06 10.98
N ASP A 76 -24.56 -11.96 12.22
CA ASP A 76 -24.62 -13.06 13.20
C ASP A 76 -23.25 -13.72 13.46
N LYS A 77 -22.14 -12.99 13.32
CA LYS A 77 -20.81 -13.49 13.66
C LYS A 77 -20.57 -13.39 15.16
N GLU A 78 -20.11 -14.50 15.74
CA GLU A 78 -19.79 -14.61 17.16
C GLU A 78 -18.40 -14.01 17.46
N ILE A 79 -18.39 -12.72 17.75
CA ILE A 79 -17.20 -11.95 18.12
C ILE A 79 -17.43 -11.16 19.40
N GLU A 80 -16.47 -11.17 20.32
CA GLU A 80 -16.43 -10.27 21.47
C GLU A 80 -15.08 -9.55 21.56
N ILE A 81 -15.11 -8.28 21.93
CA ILE A 81 -13.89 -7.48 22.12
C ILE A 81 -13.79 -7.11 23.59
N VAL A 82 -12.62 -7.30 24.18
CA VAL A 82 -12.38 -6.92 25.58
C VAL A 82 -11.32 -5.83 25.62
N PHE A 83 -11.75 -4.62 25.97
CA PHE A 83 -10.90 -3.45 26.11
C PHE A 83 -10.04 -3.53 27.38
N ILE A 84 -8.75 -3.34 27.21
CA ILE A 84 -7.76 -3.24 28.29
C ILE A 84 -7.07 -1.88 28.14
N SER A 85 -7.31 -1.00 29.10
CA SER A 85 -6.87 0.39 28.97
C SER A 85 -5.39 0.58 29.29
N SER A 86 -4.77 1.47 28.53
CA SER A 86 -3.43 1.99 28.78
C SER A 86 -3.46 3.45 29.28
N ASP A 87 -4.61 3.94 29.70
CA ASP A 87 -4.77 5.25 30.35
C ASP A 87 -4.17 5.24 31.76
N HIS A 88 -3.76 6.43 32.21
CA HIS A 88 -3.10 6.61 33.52
C HIS A 88 -4.10 6.84 34.66
N ASP A 89 -5.33 7.19 34.31
CA ASP A 89 -6.40 7.58 35.23
C ASP A 89 -7.77 7.09 34.74
N GLU A 90 -8.71 7.06 35.67
CA GLU A 90 -10.06 6.53 35.46
C GLU A 90 -10.90 7.44 34.54
N ASP A 91 -10.64 8.74 34.52
CA ASP A 91 -11.35 9.69 33.65
C ASP A 91 -11.00 9.44 32.17
N GLY A 92 -9.71 9.26 31.86
CA GLY A 92 -9.24 8.88 30.53
C GLY A 92 -9.80 7.54 30.09
N PHE A 93 -9.78 6.54 30.97
CA PHE A 93 -10.43 5.24 30.74
C PHE A 93 -11.90 5.39 30.38
N ASN A 94 -12.68 6.09 31.21
CA ASN A 94 -14.11 6.26 31.03
C ASN A 94 -14.44 7.05 29.76
N ALA A 95 -13.67 8.09 29.44
CA ALA A 95 -13.84 8.88 28.23
C ALA A 95 -13.66 8.02 26.97
N HIS A 96 -12.65 7.13 26.96
CA HIS A 96 -12.39 6.25 25.82
C HIS A 96 -13.41 5.12 25.73
N PHE A 97 -13.70 4.46 26.85
CA PHE A 97 -14.61 3.31 26.91
C PHE A 97 -16.03 3.67 26.43
N LYS A 98 -16.51 4.88 26.72
CA LYS A 98 -17.81 5.40 26.22
C LYS A 98 -17.94 5.40 24.70
N THR A 99 -16.83 5.32 23.96
CA THR A 99 -16.84 5.28 22.49
C THR A 99 -16.95 3.87 21.92
N MET A 100 -17.01 2.84 22.78
CA MET A 100 -16.90 1.43 22.41
C MET A 100 -18.18 0.66 22.77
N PRO A 101 -18.67 -0.26 21.91
CA PRO A 101 -19.86 -1.07 22.17
C PRO A 101 -19.59 -2.41 22.87
N TRP A 102 -18.34 -2.68 23.23
CA TRP A 102 -17.88 -3.99 23.73
C TRP A 102 -17.50 -3.93 25.21
N LEU A 103 -16.97 -5.04 25.75
CA LEU A 103 -16.66 -5.15 27.18
C LEU A 103 -15.30 -4.53 27.54
N ALA A 104 -15.08 -4.19 28.82
CA ALA A 104 -13.80 -3.71 29.33
C ALA A 104 -13.40 -4.38 30.65
N VAL A 105 -12.10 -4.57 30.85
CA VAL A 105 -11.56 -4.90 32.17
C VAL A 105 -11.73 -3.68 33.08
N PRO A 106 -12.23 -3.83 34.33
CA PRO A 106 -12.38 -2.73 35.27
C PRO A 106 -11.06 -1.97 35.47
N PHE A 107 -11.14 -0.63 35.53
CA PHE A 107 -9.95 0.21 35.58
C PHE A 107 -9.07 -0.10 36.79
N ASN A 108 -7.88 -0.63 36.53
CA ASN A 108 -6.84 -0.79 37.52
C ASN A 108 -5.48 -0.74 36.80
N VAL A 109 -4.72 0.33 37.05
CA VAL A 109 -3.44 0.59 36.38
C VAL A 109 -2.45 -0.57 36.56
N ASN A 110 -2.38 -1.16 37.75
CA ASN A 110 -1.47 -2.26 38.04
C ASN A 110 -1.88 -3.53 37.30
N LEU A 111 -3.17 -3.85 37.29
CA LEU A 111 -3.71 -4.98 36.55
C LEU A 111 -3.46 -4.81 35.04
N HIS A 112 -3.80 -3.66 34.47
CA HIS A 112 -3.61 -3.42 33.04
C HIS A 112 -2.14 -3.49 32.64
N LYS A 113 -1.22 -3.02 33.49
CA LYS A 113 0.23 -3.17 33.29
C LYS A 113 0.65 -4.64 33.27
N LYS A 114 0.18 -5.44 34.23
CA LYS A 114 0.44 -6.89 34.25
C LYS A 114 -0.10 -7.60 33.01
N LEU A 115 -1.33 -7.28 32.60
CA LEU A 115 -1.93 -7.85 31.39
C LEU A 115 -1.12 -7.46 30.15
N ARG A 116 -0.71 -6.18 30.03
CA ARG A 116 0.15 -5.71 28.93
C ARG A 116 1.46 -6.50 28.87
N GLU A 117 2.12 -6.71 30.00
CA GLU A 117 3.36 -7.50 30.09
C GLU A 117 3.12 -8.97 29.75
N ARG A 118 2.04 -9.57 30.27
CA ARG A 118 1.67 -10.98 30.04
C ARG A 118 1.34 -11.27 28.58
N PHE A 119 0.70 -10.33 27.89
CA PHE A 119 0.37 -10.45 26.46
C PHE A 119 1.43 -9.80 25.55
N HIS A 120 2.60 -9.46 26.09
CA HIS A 120 3.73 -8.93 25.33
C HIS A 120 3.39 -7.70 24.46
N VAL A 121 2.47 -6.86 24.92
CA VAL A 121 2.02 -5.67 24.18
C VAL A 121 3.06 -4.56 24.29
N VAL A 122 3.84 -4.37 23.22
CA VAL A 122 4.90 -3.35 23.14
C VAL A 122 4.34 -1.98 22.75
N ARG A 123 3.33 -1.93 21.87
CA ARG A 123 2.75 -0.68 21.32
C ARG A 123 1.24 -0.72 21.33
N ILE A 124 0.62 0.46 21.41
CA ILE A 124 -0.83 0.65 21.28
C ILE A 124 -1.14 1.53 20.06
N PRO A 125 -2.28 1.31 19.36
CA PRO A 125 -3.26 0.26 19.63
C PRO A 125 -2.70 -1.14 19.30
N SER A 126 -3.16 -2.15 20.04
CA SER A 126 -2.88 -3.56 19.75
C SER A 126 -4.18 -4.35 19.90
N LEU A 127 -4.44 -5.25 18.95
CA LEU A 127 -5.59 -6.14 18.95
C LEU A 127 -5.07 -7.57 18.88
N ILE A 128 -5.36 -8.38 19.90
CA ILE A 128 -4.84 -9.74 20.01
C ILE A 128 -6.00 -10.73 19.87
N PRO A 129 -5.99 -11.58 18.83
CA PRO A 129 -7.00 -12.63 18.68
C PRO A 129 -6.74 -13.74 19.70
N PHE A 130 -7.80 -14.22 20.33
CA PHE A 130 -7.77 -15.32 21.29
C PHE A 130 -8.69 -16.44 20.77
N SER A 131 -8.10 -17.60 20.46
CA SER A 131 -8.85 -18.80 20.10
C SER A 131 -9.25 -19.58 21.35
N SER A 132 -10.40 -20.25 21.32
CA SER A 132 -10.94 -21.11 22.40
C SER A 132 -9.96 -22.17 22.91
N ASN A 133 -8.92 -22.50 22.13
CA ASN A 133 -7.92 -23.52 22.46
C ASN A 133 -6.71 -22.98 23.24
N GLY A 134 -6.70 -21.69 23.63
CA GLY A 134 -5.63 -21.09 24.43
C GLY A 134 -4.26 -21.01 23.75
N GLN A 135 -4.17 -21.30 22.46
CA GLN A 135 -2.98 -21.00 21.65
C GLN A 135 -3.03 -19.52 21.26
N SER A 136 -2.07 -18.74 21.78
CA SER A 136 -1.71 -17.46 21.21
C SER A 136 -1.37 -17.68 19.73
N ILE A 137 -2.14 -17.07 18.84
CA ILE A 137 -1.74 -16.98 17.43
C ILE A 137 -0.45 -16.12 17.43
N GLU A 138 0.58 -16.61 16.75
CA GLU A 138 1.99 -16.23 16.87
C GLU A 138 2.30 -14.72 17.00
N GLU A 139 3.44 -14.42 17.63
CA GLU A 139 3.96 -13.08 18.01
C GLU A 139 4.07 -12.04 16.87
N ASP A 140 3.87 -12.44 15.61
CA ASP A 140 4.01 -11.59 14.41
C ASP A 140 2.67 -11.16 13.78
N ASP A 141 1.55 -11.44 14.46
CA ASP A 141 0.22 -11.21 13.92
C ASP A 141 -0.27 -9.76 14.16
N ASP A 142 0.16 -8.84 13.29
CA ASP A 142 -0.41 -7.49 13.18
C ASP A 142 -1.88 -7.54 12.74
N LEU A 143 -2.78 -7.81 13.69
CA LEU A 143 -4.22 -7.88 13.44
C LEU A 143 -4.82 -6.49 13.15
N ILE A 144 -4.19 -5.42 13.63
CA ILE A 144 -4.58 -4.05 13.26
C ILE A 144 -4.41 -3.90 11.75
N GLY A 145 -3.22 -4.21 11.23
CA GLY A 145 -2.94 -4.23 9.80
C GLY A 145 -3.91 -5.13 9.03
N LEU A 146 -4.16 -6.36 9.52
CA LEU A 146 -5.12 -7.27 8.88
C LEU A 146 -6.54 -6.69 8.78
N VAL A 147 -7.02 -6.02 9.84
CA VAL A 147 -8.33 -5.35 9.85
C VAL A 147 -8.34 -4.17 8.90
N GLU A 148 -7.28 -3.36 8.85
CA GLU A 148 -7.20 -2.23 7.91
C GLU A 148 -7.14 -2.69 6.45
N ASP A 149 -6.50 -3.83 6.21
CA ASP A 149 -6.28 -4.41 4.88
C ASP A 149 -7.49 -5.18 4.32
N TYR A 150 -8.14 -5.97 5.17
CA TYR A 150 -9.18 -6.91 4.75
C TYR A 150 -10.55 -6.68 5.42
N GLY A 151 -10.65 -5.80 6.41
CA GLY A 151 -11.92 -5.46 7.05
C GLY A 151 -12.66 -6.71 7.57
N GLU A 152 -13.92 -6.86 7.17
CA GLU A 152 -14.76 -8.01 7.55
C GLU A 152 -14.27 -9.35 6.97
N ASP A 153 -13.59 -9.33 5.82
CA ASP A 153 -13.09 -10.54 5.16
C ASP A 153 -12.00 -11.24 6.00
N ALA A 154 -11.36 -10.50 6.91
CA ALA A 154 -10.37 -11.00 7.86
C ALA A 154 -10.96 -11.94 8.91
N PHE A 155 -12.26 -11.87 9.21
CA PHE A 155 -12.91 -12.75 10.19
C PHE A 155 -12.86 -14.22 9.70
N PRO A 156 -12.54 -15.22 10.56
CA PRO A 156 -12.43 -15.19 12.02
C PRO A 156 -11.05 -14.81 12.62
N PHE A 157 -10.25 -14.00 11.94
CA PHE A 157 -8.94 -13.52 12.40
C PHE A 157 -7.95 -14.62 12.79
N THR A 158 -8.11 -15.80 12.21
CA THR A 158 -7.21 -16.94 12.44
C THR A 158 -6.00 -16.88 11.50
N GLY A 159 -4.89 -17.49 11.90
CA GLY A 159 -3.71 -17.66 11.02
C GLY A 159 -4.07 -18.33 9.69
N LYS A 160 -4.89 -19.38 9.73
CA LYS A 160 -5.42 -20.04 8.53
C LYS A 160 -6.19 -19.07 7.63
N ARG A 161 -7.08 -18.25 8.19
CA ARG A 161 -7.84 -17.28 7.41
C ARG A 161 -6.93 -16.23 6.76
N ARG A 162 -5.91 -15.78 7.49
CA ARG A 162 -4.88 -14.88 6.96
C ARG A 162 -4.14 -15.49 5.76
N GLU A 163 -3.77 -16.77 5.84
CA GLU A 163 -3.14 -17.48 4.72
C GLU A 163 -4.08 -17.61 3.52
N GLU A 164 -5.36 -17.92 3.74
CA GLU A 164 -6.38 -17.96 2.69
C GLU A 164 -6.51 -16.61 1.97
N LEU A 165 -6.53 -15.51 2.71
CA LEU A 165 -6.63 -14.16 2.15
C LEU A 165 -5.40 -13.79 1.31
N LYS A 166 -4.20 -14.08 1.82
CA LYS A 166 -2.95 -13.92 1.06
C LYS A 166 -2.98 -14.73 -0.23
N ALA A 167 -3.45 -15.98 -0.18
CA ALA A 167 -3.59 -16.83 -1.36
C ALA A 167 -4.62 -16.27 -2.36
N ILE A 168 -5.73 -15.70 -1.88
CA ILE A 168 -6.72 -15.02 -2.74
C ILE A 168 -6.07 -13.82 -3.44
N ASP A 169 -5.26 -13.03 -2.76
CA ASP A 169 -4.58 -11.88 -3.35
C ASP A 169 -3.53 -12.28 -4.37
N ASP A 170 -2.72 -13.28 -4.06
CA ASP A 170 -1.73 -13.80 -4.99
C ASP A 170 -2.43 -14.40 -6.23
N SER A 171 -3.58 -15.05 -6.03
CA SER A 171 -4.42 -15.51 -7.14
C SER A 171 -4.96 -14.36 -7.98
N LYS A 172 -5.46 -13.27 -7.37
CA LYS A 172 -5.90 -12.07 -8.09
C LYS A 172 -4.75 -11.41 -8.84
N ARG A 173 -3.58 -11.31 -8.21
CA ARG A 173 -2.36 -10.71 -8.78
C ARG A 173 -1.89 -11.50 -10.00
N GLN A 174 -1.85 -12.84 -9.93
CA GLN A 174 -1.28 -13.69 -10.98
C GLN A 174 -2.32 -14.22 -11.98
N GLY A 175 -3.61 -14.05 -11.67
CA GLY A 175 -4.71 -14.74 -12.36
C GLY A 175 -4.97 -14.30 -13.79
N GLY A 176 -4.44 -13.15 -14.23
CA GLY A 176 -4.59 -12.71 -15.62
C GLY A 176 -5.98 -12.13 -15.96
N LYS A 177 -6.81 -11.84 -14.96
CA LYS A 177 -8.21 -11.43 -15.16
C LYS A 177 -8.43 -9.99 -14.74
N ILE A 178 -8.10 -9.07 -15.63
CA ILE A 178 -8.15 -7.62 -15.35
C ILE A 178 -9.56 -7.14 -15.01
N ASP A 179 -10.57 -7.74 -15.63
CA ASP A 179 -11.98 -7.46 -15.37
C ASP A 179 -12.37 -7.81 -13.93
N GLN A 180 -11.90 -8.95 -13.41
CA GLN A 180 -12.13 -9.39 -12.04
C GLN A 180 -11.27 -8.61 -11.04
N LEU A 181 -10.04 -8.26 -11.42
CA LEU A 181 -9.13 -7.47 -10.59
C LEU A 181 -9.67 -6.06 -10.34
N LEU A 182 -10.35 -5.49 -11.33
CA LEU A 182 -10.95 -4.16 -11.25
C LEU A 182 -12.39 -4.17 -10.74
N ALA A 183 -13.05 -5.32 -10.61
CA ALA A 183 -14.44 -5.42 -10.19
C ALA A 183 -14.59 -5.56 -8.66
N HIS A 184 -15.69 -5.06 -8.12
CA HIS A 184 -16.01 -5.21 -6.69
C HIS A 184 -17.52 -5.13 -6.46
N GLN A 185 -18.08 -6.08 -5.68
CA GLN A 185 -19.50 -6.11 -5.28
C GLN A 185 -20.50 -5.77 -6.39
N GLY A 186 -20.30 -6.34 -7.59
CA GLY A 186 -21.17 -6.13 -8.75
C GLY A 186 -20.81 -4.91 -9.62
N ARG A 187 -19.91 -4.02 -9.18
CA ARG A 187 -19.30 -3.02 -10.08
C ARG A 187 -18.36 -3.71 -11.06
N ASN A 188 -18.56 -3.45 -12.34
CA ASN A 188 -17.76 -3.95 -13.45
C ASN A 188 -17.31 -2.83 -14.40
N TYR A 189 -17.16 -1.60 -13.91
CA TYR A 189 -16.77 -0.45 -14.72
C TYR A 189 -15.72 0.44 -14.02
N VAL A 190 -14.93 1.15 -14.82
CA VAL A 190 -14.10 2.28 -14.39
C VAL A 190 -14.68 3.59 -14.94
N VAL A 191 -14.26 4.72 -14.40
CA VAL A 191 -14.80 6.04 -14.79
C VAL A 191 -13.80 6.83 -15.61
N SER A 192 -14.29 7.55 -16.62
CA SER A 192 -13.51 8.55 -17.35
C SER A 192 -13.59 9.91 -16.65
N ARG A 193 -12.75 10.85 -17.10
CA ARG A 193 -12.73 12.23 -16.60
C ARG A 193 -14.07 12.97 -16.70
N ASP A 194 -14.91 12.60 -17.66
CA ASP A 194 -16.21 13.24 -17.89
C ASP A 194 -17.35 12.49 -17.20
N GLY A 195 -17.02 11.53 -16.31
CA GLY A 195 -17.99 10.70 -15.58
C GLY A 195 -18.54 9.52 -16.39
N GLY A 196 -18.07 9.31 -17.62
CA GLY A 196 -18.44 8.17 -18.44
C GLY A 196 -18.00 6.85 -17.81
N LYS A 197 -18.84 5.81 -17.89
CA LYS A 197 -18.54 4.48 -17.36
C LYS A 197 -18.05 3.58 -18.49
N ILE A 198 -16.86 3.01 -18.33
CA ILE A 198 -16.25 2.06 -19.27
C ILE A 198 -16.23 0.69 -18.60
N LEU A 199 -16.76 -0.34 -19.27
CA LEU A 199 -16.80 -1.68 -18.67
C LEU A 199 -15.38 -2.24 -18.55
N SER A 200 -15.09 -2.92 -17.44
CA SER A 200 -13.78 -3.54 -17.21
C SER A 200 -13.45 -4.60 -18.26
N SER A 201 -14.46 -5.23 -18.87
CA SER A 201 -14.30 -6.17 -19.98
C SER A 201 -13.74 -5.54 -21.25
N GLU A 202 -13.94 -4.23 -21.46
CA GLU A 202 -13.38 -3.49 -22.61
C GLU A 202 -11.87 -3.24 -22.48
N LEU A 203 -11.30 -3.53 -21.31
CA LEU A 203 -9.88 -3.39 -21.01
C LEU A 203 -9.10 -4.70 -21.22
N VAL A 204 -9.80 -5.83 -21.40
CA VAL A 204 -9.19 -7.13 -21.66
C VAL A 204 -8.42 -7.08 -22.98
N GLY A 205 -7.18 -7.59 -22.97
CA GLY A 205 -6.31 -7.59 -24.16
C GLY A 205 -5.49 -6.32 -24.36
N LYS A 206 -5.67 -5.27 -23.53
CA LYS A 206 -4.83 -4.06 -23.55
C LYS A 206 -3.67 -4.19 -22.57
N THR A 207 -2.57 -3.49 -22.83
CA THR A 207 -1.56 -3.22 -21.80
C THR A 207 -2.11 -2.15 -20.85
N ILE A 208 -2.15 -2.45 -19.56
CA ILE A 208 -2.74 -1.55 -18.54
C ILE A 208 -1.64 -1.03 -17.60
N GLY A 209 -1.63 0.28 -17.37
CA GLY A 209 -0.89 0.88 -16.26
C GLY A 209 -1.81 1.18 -15.08
N LEU A 210 -1.71 0.42 -13.98
CA LEU A 210 -2.35 0.77 -12.72
C LEU A 210 -1.51 1.85 -12.03
N TYR A 211 -1.97 3.09 -12.10
CA TYR A 211 -1.27 4.24 -11.54
C TYR A 211 -1.77 4.54 -10.13
N PHE A 212 -0.91 4.32 -9.13
CA PHE A 212 -1.16 4.67 -7.74
C PHE A 212 -0.62 6.06 -7.45
N GLY A 213 -1.51 7.02 -7.21
CA GLY A 213 -1.12 8.41 -7.04
C GLY A 213 -2.22 9.28 -6.44
N ALA A 214 -1.84 10.51 -6.09
CA ALA A 214 -2.73 11.49 -5.50
C ALA A 214 -2.32 12.92 -5.87
N HIS A 215 -3.29 13.83 -5.90
CA HIS A 215 -3.08 15.24 -6.22
C HIS A 215 -2.28 15.96 -5.13
N TRP A 216 -2.54 15.64 -3.86
CA TRP A 216 -1.85 16.24 -2.71
C TRP A 216 -0.34 15.95 -2.69
N CYS A 217 0.10 14.90 -3.38
CA CYS A 217 1.49 14.41 -3.36
C CYS A 217 2.36 15.10 -4.44
N PRO A 218 3.38 15.91 -4.08
CA PRO A 218 4.20 16.62 -5.06
C PRO A 218 4.97 15.71 -6.03
N PRO A 219 5.64 14.62 -5.59
CA PRO A 219 6.26 13.67 -6.52
C PRO A 219 5.27 13.03 -7.51
N CYS A 220 4.00 12.85 -7.11
CA CYS A 220 2.97 12.34 -8.01
C CYS A 220 2.67 13.33 -9.13
N ARG A 221 2.59 14.63 -8.85
CA ARG A 221 2.33 15.65 -9.88
C ARG A 221 3.42 15.68 -10.95
N THR A 222 4.69 15.60 -10.54
CA THR A 222 5.83 15.51 -11.48
C THR A 222 5.74 14.26 -12.35
N PHE A 223 5.46 13.10 -11.75
CA PHE A 223 5.34 11.86 -12.51
C PHE A 223 4.12 11.83 -13.41
N THR A 224 2.98 12.40 -12.98
CA THR A 224 1.75 12.51 -13.77
C THR A 224 2.02 13.26 -15.07
N ALA A 225 2.72 14.41 -15.02
CA ALA A 225 3.07 15.16 -16.22
C ALA A 225 3.90 14.33 -17.22
N GLN A 226 4.87 13.55 -16.73
CA GLN A 226 5.66 12.64 -17.58
C GLN A 226 4.81 11.52 -18.16
N LEU A 227 3.92 10.92 -17.36
CA LEU A 227 3.05 9.84 -17.80
C LEU A 227 2.02 10.31 -18.83
N VAL A 228 1.49 11.55 -18.71
CA VAL A 228 0.62 12.17 -19.72
C VAL A 228 1.30 12.26 -21.07
N GLU A 229 2.57 12.68 -21.10
CA GLU A 229 3.33 12.78 -22.34
C GLU A 229 3.51 11.41 -23.01
N VAL A 230 3.94 10.41 -22.24
CA VAL A 230 4.10 9.04 -22.75
C VAL A 230 2.77 8.45 -23.23
N TYR A 231 1.68 8.67 -22.48
CA TYR A 231 0.34 8.22 -22.85
C TYR A 231 -0.08 8.81 -24.20
N LYS A 232 0.05 10.13 -24.40
CA LYS A 232 -0.30 10.80 -25.67
C LYS A 232 0.52 10.28 -26.85
N GLN A 233 1.82 10.05 -26.67
CA GLN A 233 2.69 9.46 -27.69
C GLN A 233 2.24 8.05 -28.10
N LEU A 234 1.88 7.21 -27.12
CA LEU A 234 1.41 5.84 -27.39
C LEU A 234 0.02 5.80 -28.03
N MET A 235 -0.90 6.67 -27.61
CA MET A 235 -2.21 6.79 -28.23
C MET A 235 -2.12 7.17 -29.72
N SER A 236 -1.20 8.09 -30.05
CA SER A 236 -1.01 8.56 -31.43
C SER A 236 -0.34 7.52 -32.34
N SER A 237 0.54 6.67 -31.79
CA SER A 237 1.41 5.78 -32.58
C SER A 237 1.03 4.30 -32.56
N ARG A 238 0.16 3.87 -31.63
CA ARG A 238 -0.17 2.44 -31.36
C ARG A 238 -1.66 2.16 -31.17
N GLY A 239 -2.53 3.11 -31.51
CA GLY A 239 -3.97 2.88 -31.70
C GLY A 239 -4.75 2.41 -30.47
N GLY A 240 -4.39 2.86 -29.26
CA GLY A 240 -5.17 2.54 -28.04
C GLY A 240 -4.84 1.20 -27.38
N SER A 241 -3.69 0.60 -27.70
CA SER A 241 -3.22 -0.66 -27.08
C SER A 241 -2.73 -0.49 -25.64
N PHE A 242 -2.57 0.75 -25.17
CA PHE A 242 -2.16 1.10 -23.81
C PHE A 242 -3.25 1.94 -23.15
N GLU A 243 -3.65 1.58 -21.94
CA GLU A 243 -4.56 2.37 -21.11
C GLU A 243 -4.00 2.53 -19.69
N VAL A 244 -4.31 3.65 -19.05
CA VAL A 244 -3.94 3.90 -17.65
C VAL A 244 -5.21 3.95 -16.79
N ILE A 245 -5.13 3.38 -15.60
CA ILE A 245 -6.20 3.43 -14.61
C ILE A 245 -5.63 4.02 -13.33
N LEU A 246 -6.12 5.18 -12.94
CA LEU A 246 -5.80 5.78 -11.65
C LEU A 246 -6.44 4.96 -10.53
N VAL A 247 -5.58 4.44 -9.66
CA VAL A 247 -5.92 3.95 -8.33
C VAL A 247 -5.61 5.08 -7.36
N SER A 248 -6.58 5.97 -7.16
CA SER A 248 -6.37 7.18 -6.37
C SER A 248 -6.13 6.86 -4.89
N THR A 249 -5.14 7.54 -4.32
CA THR A 249 -4.88 7.61 -2.88
C THR A 249 -5.16 9.02 -2.32
N ASP A 250 -6.03 9.79 -2.97
CA ASP A 250 -6.53 11.07 -2.49
C ASP A 250 -7.34 10.90 -1.20
N ARG A 251 -7.47 11.96 -0.41
CA ARG A 251 -8.04 11.88 0.94
C ARG A 251 -9.55 12.06 0.97
N ASP A 252 -10.09 12.71 -0.05
CA ASP A 252 -11.52 12.97 -0.21
C ASP A 252 -11.90 13.07 -1.70
N GLN A 253 -13.20 13.06 -1.96
CA GLN A 253 -13.78 13.17 -3.30
C GLN A 253 -13.34 14.44 -4.04
N LYS A 254 -13.14 15.56 -3.32
CA LYS A 254 -12.76 16.83 -3.93
C LYS A 254 -11.32 16.81 -4.46
N GLU A 255 -10.38 16.26 -3.68
CA GLU A 255 -9.01 16.03 -4.12
C GLU A 255 -8.96 15.07 -5.32
N PHE A 256 -9.76 14.01 -5.29
CA PHE A 256 -9.92 13.06 -6.40
C PHE A 256 -10.40 13.74 -7.68
N ASP A 257 -11.45 14.56 -7.60
CA ASP A 257 -12.02 15.23 -8.78
C ASP A 257 -10.99 16.16 -9.45
N VAL A 258 -10.19 16.87 -8.66
CA VAL A 258 -9.09 17.72 -9.16
C VAL A 258 -8.02 16.86 -9.85
N ASN A 259 -7.67 15.71 -9.26
CA ASN A 259 -6.70 14.78 -9.84
C ASN A 259 -7.16 14.26 -11.20
N VAL A 260 -8.40 13.74 -11.26
CA VAL A 260 -9.01 13.15 -12.45
C VAL A 260 -9.17 14.19 -13.56
N SER A 261 -9.51 15.44 -13.23
CA SER A 261 -9.64 16.52 -14.21
C SER A 261 -8.33 16.84 -14.95
N GLY A 262 -7.18 16.56 -14.33
CA GLY A 262 -5.85 16.85 -14.85
C GLY A 262 -5.24 15.75 -15.73
N MET A 263 -5.87 14.59 -15.85
CA MET A 263 -5.31 13.42 -16.55
C MET A 263 -6.20 12.94 -17.71
N PRO A 264 -5.62 12.31 -18.76
CA PRO A 264 -6.36 11.90 -19.96
C PRO A 264 -6.96 10.48 -19.89
N TRP A 265 -6.78 9.76 -18.78
CA TRP A 265 -7.07 8.33 -18.66
C TRP A 265 -8.17 8.01 -17.63
N LEU A 266 -8.44 6.73 -17.40
CA LEU A 266 -9.54 6.23 -16.57
C LEU A 266 -9.18 6.20 -15.07
N ALA A 267 -10.17 6.04 -14.19
CA ALA A 267 -9.97 5.93 -12.75
C ALA A 267 -10.93 4.91 -12.12
N LEU A 268 -10.52 4.30 -11.02
CA LEU A 268 -11.47 3.66 -10.12
C LEU A 268 -12.29 4.73 -9.39
N PRO A 269 -13.61 4.52 -9.18
CA PRO A 269 -14.42 5.45 -8.39
C PRO A 269 -13.83 5.67 -7.00
N PHE A 270 -13.93 6.90 -6.50
CA PHE A 270 -13.32 7.27 -5.23
C PHE A 270 -13.90 6.47 -4.06
N GLU A 271 -15.19 6.23 -3.95
CA GLU A 271 -15.73 5.45 -2.82
C GLU A 271 -15.45 3.93 -2.93
N ASP A 272 -14.79 3.46 -3.99
CA ASP A 272 -14.62 2.04 -4.24
C ASP A 272 -13.45 1.42 -3.46
N ARG A 273 -13.74 0.33 -2.74
CA ARG A 273 -12.78 -0.42 -1.91
C ARG A 273 -11.65 -1.09 -2.71
N THR A 274 -11.86 -1.33 -4.00
CA THR A 274 -10.84 -1.90 -4.90
C THR A 274 -9.57 -1.05 -4.88
N ARG A 275 -9.66 0.26 -4.59
CA ARG A 275 -8.46 1.10 -4.46
C ARG A 275 -7.55 0.64 -3.33
N GLN A 276 -8.10 0.37 -2.14
CA GLN A 276 -7.32 -0.18 -1.03
C GLN A 276 -6.86 -1.61 -1.33
N ASP A 277 -7.74 -2.44 -1.90
CA ASP A 277 -7.40 -3.82 -2.26
C ASP A 277 -6.22 -3.87 -3.23
N LEU A 278 -6.17 -3.02 -4.26
CA LEU A 278 -5.06 -3.02 -5.22
C LEU A 278 -3.75 -2.52 -4.60
N CYS A 279 -3.78 -1.55 -3.68
CA CYS A 279 -2.59 -1.15 -2.94
C CYS A 279 -1.99 -2.34 -2.18
N ARG A 280 -2.85 -3.12 -1.53
CA ARG A 280 -2.46 -4.33 -0.78
C ARG A 280 -2.03 -5.47 -1.72
N ILE A 281 -2.86 -5.80 -2.71
CA ILE A 281 -2.61 -6.83 -3.73
C ILE A 281 -1.32 -6.55 -4.48
N PHE A 282 -0.88 -5.31 -4.68
CA PHE A 282 0.41 -5.03 -5.34
C PHE A 282 1.51 -4.57 -4.37
N ASN A 283 1.29 -4.65 -3.06
CA ASN A 283 2.23 -4.25 -2.01
C ASN A 283 2.79 -2.83 -2.23
N ILE A 284 1.92 -1.89 -2.56
CA ILE A 284 2.25 -0.50 -2.83
C ILE A 284 2.49 0.24 -1.51
N LYS A 285 3.76 0.43 -1.17
CA LYS A 285 4.18 1.10 0.08
C LYS A 285 4.37 2.60 -0.05
N ALA A 286 4.52 3.11 -1.26
CA ALA A 286 4.79 4.52 -1.52
C ALA A 286 4.24 4.94 -2.89
N ILE A 287 3.86 6.21 -2.98
CA ILE A 287 3.38 6.85 -4.22
C ILE A 287 4.40 7.91 -4.70
N PRO A 288 4.48 8.19 -6.01
CA PRO A 288 3.76 7.50 -7.09
C PRO A 288 4.31 6.09 -7.32
N ALA A 289 3.43 5.16 -7.69
CA ALA A 289 3.79 3.83 -8.19
C ALA A 289 2.99 3.52 -9.45
N LEU A 290 3.57 2.74 -10.36
CA LEU A 290 2.90 2.32 -11.59
C LEU A 290 3.17 0.82 -11.77
N VAL A 291 2.11 0.03 -11.74
CA VAL A 291 2.17 -1.40 -12.07
C VAL A 291 1.73 -1.57 -13.52
N LEU A 292 2.58 -2.22 -14.31
CA LEU A 292 2.31 -2.52 -15.71
C LEU A 292 1.78 -3.94 -15.82
N ILE A 293 0.62 -4.08 -16.46
CA ILE A 293 -0.10 -5.32 -16.70
C ILE A 293 -0.15 -5.56 -18.20
N GLY A 294 0.15 -6.78 -18.63
CA GLY A 294 0.17 -7.15 -20.03
C GLY A 294 -1.23 -7.39 -20.61
N PRO A 295 -1.33 -7.56 -21.94
CA PRO A 295 -2.56 -7.95 -22.63
C PRO A 295 -3.21 -9.23 -22.09
N ASP A 296 -2.41 -10.14 -21.51
CA ASP A 296 -2.85 -11.37 -20.86
C ASP A 296 -3.39 -11.16 -19.43
N GLY A 297 -3.45 -9.90 -19.00
CA GLY A 297 -3.93 -9.48 -17.69
C GLY A 297 -2.95 -9.76 -16.54
N LYS A 298 -1.72 -10.21 -16.81
CA LYS A 298 -0.72 -10.51 -15.78
C LYS A 298 0.23 -9.34 -15.54
N PRO A 299 0.72 -9.16 -14.30
CA PRO A 299 1.69 -8.12 -14.00
C PRO A 299 3.01 -8.42 -14.70
N MET A 300 3.47 -7.45 -15.48
CA MET A 300 4.77 -7.50 -16.17
C MET A 300 5.86 -6.84 -15.32
N SER A 301 5.52 -5.74 -14.63
CA SER A 301 6.46 -5.01 -13.78
C SER A 301 5.73 -4.16 -12.74
N THR A 302 6.22 -4.17 -11.51
CA THR A 302 5.82 -3.22 -10.46
C THR A 302 6.67 -1.95 -10.46
N ASN A 303 7.70 -1.89 -11.32
CA ASN A 303 8.64 -0.77 -11.45
C ASN A 303 8.32 0.13 -12.65
N GLY A 304 7.04 0.18 -13.07
CA GLY A 304 6.59 0.94 -14.23
C GLY A 304 6.97 2.42 -14.17
N LYS A 305 6.99 3.02 -12.96
CA LYS A 305 7.42 4.41 -12.76
C LYS A 305 8.83 4.63 -13.29
N SER A 306 9.76 3.74 -12.94
CA SER A 306 11.16 3.84 -13.35
C SER A 306 11.31 3.61 -14.85
N ILE A 307 10.58 2.64 -15.40
CA ILE A 307 10.56 2.34 -16.84
C ILE A 307 10.10 3.58 -17.64
N ILE A 308 8.99 4.20 -17.23
CA ILE A 308 8.46 5.41 -17.86
C ILE A 308 9.44 6.59 -17.73
N ALA A 309 10.03 6.78 -16.54
CA ALA A 309 10.97 7.87 -16.31
C ALA A 309 12.23 7.74 -17.18
N LEU A 310 12.79 6.54 -17.28
CA LEU A 310 14.01 6.28 -18.05
C LEU A 310 13.74 6.24 -19.55
N TYR A 311 12.85 5.36 -19.98
CA TYR A 311 12.71 4.97 -21.38
C TYR A 311 11.50 5.59 -22.08
N GLY A 312 10.54 6.14 -21.32
CA GLY A 312 9.33 6.77 -21.86
C GLY A 312 8.52 5.82 -22.75
N ALA A 313 7.96 6.35 -23.84
CA ALA A 313 7.17 5.57 -24.80
C ALA A 313 7.98 4.50 -25.56
N LYS A 314 9.30 4.65 -25.67
CA LYS A 314 10.16 3.69 -26.38
C LYS A 314 10.15 2.31 -25.75
N ALA A 315 9.93 2.22 -24.43
CA ALA A 315 9.87 0.94 -23.74
C ALA A 315 8.63 0.12 -24.05
N PHE A 316 7.56 0.70 -24.66
CA PHE A 316 6.36 -0.06 -25.01
C PHE A 316 6.71 -1.24 -25.94
N PRO A 317 6.19 -2.47 -25.71
CA PRO A 317 5.10 -2.89 -24.81
C PRO A 317 5.46 -3.09 -23.32
N PHE A 318 6.60 -2.57 -22.89
CA PHE A 318 7.14 -2.62 -21.52
C PHE A 318 7.50 -4.01 -21.03
N THR A 319 7.74 -4.94 -21.96
CA THR A 319 8.24 -6.28 -21.63
C THR A 319 9.70 -6.21 -21.23
N GLN A 320 10.15 -7.21 -20.47
CA GLN A 320 11.56 -7.34 -20.10
C GLN A 320 12.46 -7.39 -21.35
N SER A 321 12.06 -8.14 -22.39
CA SER A 321 12.78 -8.21 -23.67
C SER A 321 12.86 -6.85 -24.37
N SER A 322 11.78 -6.06 -24.39
CA SER A 322 11.80 -4.72 -24.98
C SER A 322 12.75 -3.77 -24.23
N ILE A 323 12.85 -3.92 -22.91
CA ILE A 323 13.78 -3.13 -22.09
C ILE A 323 15.23 -3.56 -22.37
N GLU A 324 15.50 -4.86 -22.43
CA GLU A 324 16.83 -5.42 -22.72
C GLU A 324 17.34 -5.00 -24.11
N GLU A 325 16.46 -4.93 -25.11
CA GLU A 325 16.79 -4.44 -26.46
C GLU A 325 17.21 -2.96 -26.45
N ILE A 326 16.50 -2.13 -25.69
CA ILE A 326 16.85 -0.70 -25.53
C ILE A 326 18.20 -0.58 -24.84
N GLU A 327 18.41 -1.30 -23.74
CA GLU A 327 19.66 -1.28 -22.97
C GLU A 327 20.84 -1.78 -23.81
N ALA A 328 20.66 -2.84 -24.60
CA ALA A 328 21.67 -3.34 -25.51
C ALA A 328 22.01 -2.33 -26.62
N THR A 329 21.01 -1.61 -27.13
CA THR A 329 21.21 -0.56 -28.13
C THR A 329 21.99 0.62 -27.54
N LEU A 330 21.59 1.09 -26.36
CA LEU A 330 22.30 2.15 -25.63
C LEU A 330 23.74 1.74 -25.33
N LYS A 331 23.97 0.50 -24.91
CA LYS A 331 25.33 -0.01 -24.67
C LYS A 331 26.18 0.04 -25.94
N LYS A 332 25.67 -0.46 -27.08
CA LYS A 332 26.38 -0.41 -28.36
C LYS A 332 26.69 1.02 -28.80
N GLU A 333 25.75 1.95 -28.61
CA GLU A 333 25.96 3.37 -28.88
C GLU A 333 27.09 3.93 -28.00
N GLY A 334 27.05 3.69 -26.69
CA GLY A 334 28.09 4.14 -25.77
C GLY A 334 29.47 3.54 -26.05
N ASP A 335 29.53 2.27 -26.44
CA ASP A 335 30.77 1.58 -26.82
C ASP A 335 31.35 2.13 -28.14
N SER A 336 30.53 2.77 -28.99
CA SER A 336 30.97 3.42 -30.23
C SER A 336 31.43 4.87 -30.05
N LEU A 337 31.16 5.48 -28.89
CA LEU A 337 31.51 6.87 -28.58
C LEU A 337 32.86 6.96 -27.85
N PRO A 338 33.65 8.02 -28.07
CA PRO A 338 34.89 8.23 -27.33
C PRO A 338 34.61 8.48 -25.84
N ARG A 339 35.52 8.04 -24.96
CA ARG A 339 35.35 8.21 -23.50
C ARG A 339 35.47 9.66 -23.04
N GLN A 340 36.26 10.45 -23.77
CA GLN A 340 36.52 11.85 -23.49
C GLN A 340 36.67 12.59 -24.82
N ILE A 341 36.26 13.85 -24.85
CA ILE A 341 36.34 14.68 -26.06
C ILE A 341 36.63 16.13 -25.71
N GLN A 342 37.39 16.81 -26.56
CA GLN A 342 37.59 18.25 -26.50
C GLN A 342 36.65 18.92 -27.50
N ASP A 343 35.71 19.71 -27.01
CA ASP A 343 34.79 20.47 -27.84
C ASP A 343 35.40 21.85 -28.18
N LYS A 344 35.26 22.32 -29.41
CA LYS A 344 35.76 23.65 -29.84
C LYS A 344 35.15 24.81 -29.07
N LYS A 345 33.91 24.65 -28.57
CA LYS A 345 33.14 25.69 -27.89
C LYS A 345 33.24 25.58 -26.37
N HIS A 346 34.01 24.61 -25.85
CA HIS A 346 34.18 24.42 -24.43
C HIS A 346 35.64 24.12 -24.04
N GLU A 347 36.16 24.85 -23.05
CA GLU A 347 37.58 24.79 -22.69
C GLU A 347 37.95 23.49 -21.96
N HIS A 348 37.08 22.96 -21.09
CA HIS A 348 37.37 21.74 -20.35
C HIS A 348 37.14 20.49 -21.18
N LEU A 349 37.85 19.41 -20.81
CA LEU A 349 37.63 18.10 -21.39
C LEU A 349 36.27 17.54 -20.93
N LEU A 350 35.44 17.14 -21.89
CA LEU A 350 34.14 16.54 -21.61
C LEU A 350 34.28 15.02 -21.50
N LYS A 351 33.57 14.42 -20.54
CA LYS A 351 33.54 12.97 -20.33
C LYS A 351 32.22 12.40 -20.83
N LEU A 352 32.27 11.23 -21.47
CA LEU A 352 31.05 10.52 -21.81
C LEU A 352 30.40 9.98 -20.54
N ASP A 353 29.16 10.38 -20.30
CA ASP A 353 28.34 9.94 -19.17
C ASP A 353 26.93 9.54 -19.61
N MET A 354 26.25 8.76 -18.76
CA MET A 354 24.88 8.32 -18.94
C MET A 354 23.93 9.11 -18.03
N ALA A 355 23.36 10.18 -18.58
CA ALA A 355 22.43 11.06 -17.91
C ALA A 355 20.96 10.66 -18.16
N ARG A 356 20.13 10.68 -17.10
CA ARG A 356 18.69 10.39 -17.23
C ARG A 356 17.94 11.46 -18.03
N ALA A 357 18.35 12.71 -17.86
CA ALA A 357 17.90 13.86 -18.62
C ALA A 357 18.93 14.99 -18.46
N TYR A 358 19.13 15.77 -19.50
CA TYR A 358 19.98 16.97 -19.49
C TYR A 358 19.44 17.97 -20.53
N VAL A 359 19.94 19.20 -20.53
CA VAL A 359 19.69 20.16 -21.60
C VAL A 359 21.02 20.39 -22.30
N CYS A 360 21.08 20.10 -23.59
CA CYS A 360 22.30 20.31 -24.34
C CYS A 360 22.65 21.79 -24.42
N ASP A 361 23.84 22.17 -23.99
CA ASP A 361 24.27 23.55 -23.95
C ASP A 361 24.50 24.17 -25.32
N TYR A 362 24.68 23.35 -26.35
CA TYR A 362 24.81 23.84 -27.71
C TYR A 362 23.45 24.16 -28.34
N CYS A 363 22.58 23.16 -28.48
CA CYS A 363 21.32 23.31 -29.20
C CYS A 363 20.14 23.74 -28.31
N LYS A 364 20.35 23.80 -26.98
CA LYS A 364 19.34 24.14 -25.96
C LYS A 364 18.10 23.26 -25.99
N THR A 365 18.23 22.03 -26.49
CA THR A 365 17.14 21.04 -26.48
C THR A 365 17.40 19.93 -25.45
N PRO A 366 16.35 19.31 -24.90
CA PRO A 366 16.50 18.22 -23.94
C PRO A 366 17.19 16.99 -24.55
N GLY A 367 18.07 16.34 -23.78
CA GLY A 367 18.72 15.07 -24.08
C GLY A 367 18.43 14.00 -23.03
N ARG A 368 18.68 12.73 -23.39
CA ARG A 368 18.62 11.57 -22.50
C ARG A 368 19.68 10.54 -22.89
N PHE A 369 20.07 9.71 -21.92
CA PHE A 369 21.10 8.68 -22.01
C PHE A 369 22.50 9.27 -22.19
N TRP A 370 23.14 9.11 -23.35
CA TRP A 370 24.51 9.56 -23.53
C TRP A 370 24.63 11.08 -23.61
N ALA A 371 25.55 11.63 -22.84
CA ALA A 371 25.94 13.03 -22.83
C ALA A 371 27.46 13.16 -22.75
N PHE A 372 28.02 14.21 -23.32
CA PHE A 372 29.37 14.66 -23.00
C PHE A 372 29.29 15.76 -21.96
N SER A 373 29.72 15.46 -20.74
CA SER A 373 29.50 16.29 -19.55
C SER A 373 30.81 16.83 -18.98
N CYS A 374 30.78 18.07 -18.51
CA CYS A 374 31.90 18.73 -17.84
C CYS A 374 31.73 18.73 -16.33
N ASP A 375 32.57 17.98 -15.61
CA ASP A 375 32.57 17.97 -14.12
C ASP A 375 32.87 19.34 -13.49
N ALA A 376 33.51 20.26 -14.22
CA ALA A 376 33.96 21.54 -13.69
C ALA A 376 32.89 22.65 -13.74
N CYS A 377 31.94 22.58 -14.66
CA CYS A 377 31.00 23.68 -14.91
C CYS A 377 29.61 23.28 -15.38
N ASP A 378 29.22 22.01 -15.20
CA ASP A 378 27.85 21.52 -15.48
C ASP A 378 27.42 21.76 -16.95
N TYR A 379 28.39 21.66 -17.87
CA TYR A 379 28.19 21.83 -19.31
C TYR A 379 27.94 20.47 -19.95
N ASP A 380 26.79 20.30 -20.61
CA ASP A 380 26.35 19.04 -21.20
C ASP A 380 26.11 19.16 -22.71
N LEU A 381 26.60 18.21 -23.50
CA LEU A 381 26.33 18.14 -24.94
C LEU A 381 25.69 16.81 -25.34
N HIS A 382 24.79 16.86 -26.33
CA HIS A 382 24.44 15.67 -27.09
C HIS A 382 25.69 15.11 -27.80
N PRO A 383 25.83 13.79 -27.93
CA PRO A 383 26.92 13.20 -28.71
C PRO A 383 27.01 13.75 -30.15
N THR A 384 25.87 14.11 -30.74
CA THR A 384 25.78 14.68 -32.09
C THR A 384 26.03 16.20 -32.17
N CYS A 385 26.15 16.87 -31.03
CA CYS A 385 26.35 18.33 -30.94
C CYS A 385 27.81 18.73 -30.69
N VAL A 386 28.72 17.75 -30.58
CA VAL A 386 30.14 18.02 -30.36
C VAL A 386 30.80 18.52 -31.64
N GLU A 387 31.59 19.58 -31.54
CA GLU A 387 32.42 20.11 -32.61
C GLU A 387 33.89 19.86 -32.30
N GLU A 388 34.43 18.76 -32.82
CA GLU A 388 35.81 18.34 -32.56
C GLU A 388 36.84 19.35 -33.08
N THR A 389 37.86 19.63 -32.27
CA THR A 389 39.13 20.24 -32.72
C THR A 389 39.87 19.28 -33.64
N CYS A 390 40.02 19.67 -34.92
CA CYS A 390 40.75 18.91 -35.93
C CYS A 390 42.23 18.76 -35.59
#